data_AF-A0A4P8GVD1-F1
#
_entry.id   AF-A0A4P8GVD1-F1
#
_cell.length_a   1.000
_cell.length_b   1.000
_cell.length_c   1.000
_cell.angle_alpha   90.00
_cell.angle_beta   90.00
_cell.angle_gamma   90.00
#
_symmetry.space_group_name_H-M   'P 1'
#
loop_
_entity.id
_entity.type
_entity.pdbx_description
1 polymer ?
#
loop_
_entity_poly.entity_id
_entity_poly.type
_entity_poly.pdbx_seq_one_letter_code
_entity_poly.pdbx_strand_id
1 'polypeptide(L)'
;MWDNESGIGRRRPTEPVAAFAGSLGLEIKLLPPRAPESKGMVERINRFFGQRFMPGRDFRSPADFNGQLEDWLPKANHRYSRSRHGRPDELIVPDREKMRELPPVTPEAVFGNAVRLPEYLRFWGPSVVCLGAGWQSAQ
;
A
#
# COMPACT_ATOMS: atom_id res chain seq x y z
N MET A 1 2.73 -8.21 -5.00
CA MET A 1 3.11 -8.29 -3.56
C MET A 1 4.39 -7.48 -3.45
N TRP A 2 4.40 -6.46 -2.60
CA TRP A 2 5.38 -5.36 -2.54
C TRP A 2 6.76 -5.78 -2.01
N ASP A 3 7.22 -6.99 -2.33
CA ASP A 3 8.47 -7.54 -1.81
C ASP A 3 9.66 -6.91 -2.54
N ASN A 4 10.57 -6.29 -1.77
CA ASN A 4 11.84 -5.74 -2.27
C ASN A 4 11.71 -4.64 -3.32
N GLU A 5 10.63 -3.87 -3.29
CA GLU A 5 10.49 -2.68 -4.11
C GLU A 5 11.58 -1.66 -3.77
N SER A 6 12.18 -1.07 -4.80
CA SER A 6 13.31 -0.15 -4.64
C SER A 6 12.95 1.07 -3.79
N GLY A 7 11.68 1.48 -3.77
CA GLY A 7 11.21 2.58 -2.93
C GLY A 7 11.21 2.28 -1.44
N ILE A 8 10.94 1.02 -1.05
CA ILE A 8 10.82 0.61 0.35
C ILE A 8 12.17 0.17 0.93
N GLY A 9 12.96 -0.54 0.11
CA GLY A 9 14.22 -1.15 0.52
C GLY A 9 14.17 -2.67 0.41
N ARG A 10 15.36 -3.30 0.36
CA ARG A 10 15.49 -4.76 0.17
C ARG A 10 15.91 -5.49 1.44
N ARG A 11 17.06 -5.11 2.00
CA ARG A 11 17.59 -5.67 3.26
C ARG A 11 17.48 -4.70 4.42
N ARG A 12 17.45 -3.42 4.12
CA ARG A 12 17.25 -2.31 5.05
C ARG A 12 16.27 -1.32 4.40
N PRO A 13 15.44 -0.62 5.20
CA PRO A 13 14.62 0.47 4.70
C PRO A 13 15.48 1.52 3.98
N THR A 14 14.92 2.15 2.95
CA THR A 14 15.53 3.35 2.36
C THR A 14 15.53 4.50 3.37
N GLU A 15 16.39 5.49 3.18
CA GLU A 15 16.46 6.67 4.06
C GLU A 15 15.10 7.38 4.21
N PRO A 16 14.32 7.65 3.13
CA PRO A 16 13.00 8.27 3.27
C PRO A 16 12.03 7.43 4.10
N VAL A 17 12.08 6.11 3.94
CA VAL A 17 11.20 5.18 4.66
C VAL A 17 11.59 5.07 6.14
N ALA A 18 12.89 5.09 6.44
CA ALA A 18 13.39 5.14 7.81
C ALA A 18 13.03 6.47 8.50
N ALA A 19 13.17 7.61 7.79
CA ALA A 19 12.79 8.93 8.30
C ALA A 19 11.28 9.01 8.58
N PHE A 20 10.45 8.50 7.66
CA PHE A 20 9.01 8.39 7.85
C PHE A 20 8.67 7.55 9.09
N ALA A 21 9.27 6.37 9.23
CA ALA A 21 9.06 5.53 10.40
C ALA A 21 9.45 6.24 11.71
N GLY A 22 10.60 6.92 11.73
CA GLY A 22 11.07 7.70 12.87
C GLY A 22 10.11 8.82 13.26
N SER A 23 9.58 9.55 12.27
CA SER A 23 8.62 10.64 12.51
C SER A 23 7.32 10.18 13.16
N LEU A 24 6.91 8.92 12.93
CA LEU A 24 5.71 8.31 13.51
C LEU A 24 6.02 7.45 14.75
N GLY A 25 7.30 7.28 15.11
CA GLY A 25 7.72 6.37 16.17
C GLY A 25 7.46 4.88 15.86
N LEU A 26 7.52 4.50 14.59
CA LEU A 26 7.27 3.14 14.10
C LEU A 26 8.58 2.40 13.82
N GLU A 27 8.54 1.06 13.90
CA GLU A 27 9.61 0.18 13.45
C GLU A 27 9.17 -0.52 12.16
N ILE A 28 9.95 -0.37 11.09
CA ILE A 28 9.70 -1.08 9.82
C ILE A 28 10.53 -2.36 9.77
N LYS A 29 9.84 -3.50 9.78
CA LYS A 29 10.45 -4.83 9.65
C LYS A 29 10.31 -5.33 8.21
N LEU A 30 11.43 -5.40 7.50
CA LEU A 30 11.49 -6.06 6.20
C LEU A 30 11.61 -7.57 6.42
N LEU A 31 10.63 -8.31 5.93
CA LEU A 31 10.61 -9.76 6.05
C LEU A 31 11.68 -10.40 5.15
N PRO A 32 12.33 -11.49 5.60
CA PRO A 32 13.25 -12.21 4.75
C PRO A 32 12.51 -12.76 3.51
N PRO A 33 13.20 -12.91 2.37
CA PRO A 33 12.59 -13.48 1.17
C PRO A 33 11.96 -14.84 1.45
N ARG A 34 10.77 -15.08 0.89
CA ARG A 34 10.03 -16.36 1.00
C ARG A 34 9.64 -16.73 2.44
N ALA A 35 9.20 -15.76 3.25
CA ALA A 35 8.56 -15.99 4.55
C ALA A 35 7.02 -15.88 4.46
N PRO A 36 6.31 -16.86 3.87
CA PRO A 36 4.87 -16.77 3.63
C PRO A 36 4.05 -16.68 4.92
N GLU A 37 4.53 -17.32 5.99
CA GLU A 37 3.87 -17.33 7.31
C GLU A 37 3.67 -15.92 7.87
N SER A 38 4.61 -15.01 7.58
CA SER A 38 4.59 -13.62 8.05
C SER A 38 3.55 -12.75 7.35
N LYS A 39 2.90 -13.27 6.31
CA LYS A 39 1.89 -12.55 5.51
C LYS A 39 0.45 -12.93 5.86
N GLY A 40 0.25 -13.85 6.81
CA GLY A 40 -1.05 -14.45 7.11
C GLY A 40 -2.18 -13.44 7.40
N MET A 41 -1.87 -12.31 8.04
CA MET A 41 -2.88 -11.27 8.32
C MET A 41 -3.36 -10.58 7.04
N VAL A 42 -2.43 -10.16 6.18
CA VAL A 42 -2.74 -9.50 4.90
C VAL A 42 -3.52 -10.44 3.99
N GLU A 43 -3.11 -11.70 3.89
CA GLU A 43 -3.83 -12.69 3.08
C GLU A 43 -5.22 -12.99 3.61
N ARG A 44 -5.39 -13.05 4.94
CA ARG A 44 -6.70 -13.22 5.58
C ARG A 44 -7.63 -12.05 5.24
N ILE A 45 -7.13 -10.82 5.28
CA ILE A 45 -7.91 -9.62 4.92
C ILE A 45 -8.28 -9.63 3.44
N ASN A 46 -7.32 -9.92 2.54
CA ASN A 46 -7.60 -9.99 1.10
C ASN A 46 -8.64 -11.07 0.79
N ARG A 47 -8.56 -12.22 1.45
CA ARG A 47 -9.55 -13.30 1.33
C ARG A 47 -10.92 -12.87 1.85
N PHE A 48 -10.98 -12.13 2.96
CA PHE A 48 -12.21 -11.58 3.49
C PHE A 48 -12.88 -10.62 2.49
N PHE A 49 -12.13 -9.70 1.89
CA PHE A 49 -12.65 -8.84 0.82
C PHE A 49 -13.13 -9.67 -0.38
N GLY A 50 -12.31 -10.60 -0.85
CA GLY A 50 -12.66 -11.49 -1.98
C GLY A 50 -13.94 -12.29 -1.75
N GLN A 51 -14.19 -12.74 -0.51
CA GLN A 51 -15.36 -13.55 -0.17
C GLN A 51 -16.59 -12.75 0.24
N ARG A 52 -16.42 -11.51 0.74
CA ARG A 52 -17.52 -10.76 1.38
C ARG A 52 -17.83 -9.43 0.72
N PHE A 53 -16.86 -8.80 0.09
CA PHE A 53 -17.04 -7.53 -0.60
C PHE A 53 -17.23 -7.74 -2.11
N MET A 54 -16.35 -8.51 -2.75
CA MET A 54 -16.31 -8.65 -4.21
C MET A 54 -17.52 -9.37 -4.86
N PRO A 55 -18.14 -10.42 -4.26
CA PRO A 55 -19.13 -11.22 -4.98
C PRO A 55 -20.35 -10.42 -5.43
N GLY A 56 -20.72 -10.56 -6.72
CA GLY A 56 -21.91 -9.94 -7.30
C GLY A 56 -21.82 -8.43 -7.49
N ARG A 57 -20.61 -7.85 -7.44
CA ARG A 57 -20.38 -6.42 -7.69
C ARG A 57 -19.62 -6.23 -8.98
N ASP A 58 -20.02 -5.20 -9.72
CA ASP A 58 -19.29 -4.66 -10.85
C ASP A 58 -18.75 -3.28 -10.49
N PHE A 59 -17.56 -2.95 -11.01
CA PHE A 59 -16.90 -1.67 -10.76
C PHE A 59 -16.66 -0.96 -12.09
N ARG A 60 -17.24 0.23 -12.25
CA ARG A 60 -17.14 1.02 -13.49
C ARG A 60 -15.90 1.90 -13.54
N SER A 61 -15.33 2.20 -12.36
CA SER A 61 -14.11 3.00 -12.22
C SER A 61 -13.47 2.77 -10.84
N PRO A 62 -12.22 3.21 -10.63
CA PRO A 62 -11.62 3.22 -9.30
C PRO A 62 -12.41 4.04 -8.26
N ALA A 63 -13.03 5.14 -8.68
CA ALA A 63 -13.88 5.95 -7.80
C ALA A 63 -15.17 5.21 -7.42
N ASP A 64 -15.81 4.51 -8.38
CA ASP A 64 -16.98 3.67 -8.15
C ASP A 64 -16.68 2.53 -7.17
N PHE A 65 -15.50 1.90 -7.29
CA PHE A 65 -15.01 0.92 -6.33
C PHE A 65 -14.89 1.51 -4.91
N ASN A 66 -14.25 2.68 -4.77
CA ASN A 66 -14.06 3.32 -3.47
C ASN A 66 -15.39 3.72 -2.83
N GLY A 67 -16.32 4.30 -3.59
CA GLY A 67 -17.66 4.63 -3.07
C GLY A 67 -18.42 3.38 -2.62
N GLN A 68 -18.40 2.32 -3.43
CA GLN A 68 -19.01 1.04 -3.06
C GLN A 68 -18.37 0.41 -1.81
N LEU A 69 -17.07 0.61 -1.60
CA LEU A 69 -16.33 0.14 -0.43
C LEU A 69 -16.68 0.96 0.81
N GLU A 70 -16.71 2.29 0.71
CA GLU A 70 -17.13 3.21 1.77
C GLU A 70 -18.54 2.88 2.27
N ASP A 71 -19.49 2.60 1.37
CA ASP A 71 -20.86 2.22 1.72
C ASP A 71 -20.95 0.84 2.42
N TRP A 72 -19.99 -0.04 2.15
CA TRP A 72 -20.00 -1.41 2.64
C TRP A 72 -19.27 -1.57 3.98
N LEU A 73 -18.17 -0.85 4.18
CA LEU A 73 -17.32 -0.98 5.36
C LEU A 73 -18.07 -0.79 6.69
N PRO A 74 -18.95 0.21 6.88
CA PRO A 74 -19.73 0.34 8.12
C PRO A 74 -20.57 -0.91 8.38
N LYS A 75 -21.26 -1.43 7.36
CA LYS A 75 -22.09 -2.63 7.45
C LYS A 75 -21.26 -3.87 7.79
N ALA A 76 -20.05 -3.97 7.24
CA ALA A 76 -19.14 -5.07 7.52
C ALA A 76 -18.56 -4.99 8.95
N ASN A 77 -18.21 -3.78 9.39
CA ASN A 77 -17.62 -3.53 10.71
C ASN A 77 -18.63 -3.68 11.85
N HIS A 78 -19.92 -3.40 11.63
CA HIS A 78 -20.99 -3.64 12.61
C HIS A 78 -21.37 -5.14 12.76
N ARG A 79 -20.81 -6.05 11.96
CA ARG A 79 -21.11 -7.49 12.08
C ARG A 79 -20.27 -8.14 13.15
N TYR A 80 -20.91 -8.94 14.00
CA TYR A 80 -20.21 -9.71 15.03
C TYR A 80 -19.24 -10.72 14.40
N SER A 81 -17.97 -10.62 14.76
CA SER A 81 -16.91 -11.52 14.33
C SER A 81 -16.70 -12.61 15.38
N ARG A 82 -17.06 -13.86 15.05
CA ARG A 82 -16.83 -15.01 15.94
C ARG A 82 -15.36 -15.20 16.30
N SER A 83 -14.45 -14.97 15.36
CA SER A 83 -13.00 -15.13 15.60
C SER A 83 -12.41 -14.05 16.51
N ARG A 84 -13.03 -12.87 16.58
CA ARG A 84 -12.58 -11.75 17.43
C ARG A 84 -13.44 -11.58 18.69
N HIS A 85 -14.50 -12.37 18.80
CA HIS A 85 -15.49 -12.30 19.87
C HIS A 85 -16.13 -10.91 20.07
N GLY A 86 -16.33 -10.16 18.98
CA GLY A 86 -16.89 -8.80 19.03
C GLY A 86 -17.13 -8.21 17.66
N ARG A 87 -17.69 -7.00 17.61
CA ARG A 87 -17.83 -6.25 16.36
C ARG A 87 -16.60 -5.36 16.15
N PRO A 88 -15.96 -5.39 14.97
CA PRO A 88 -14.74 -4.60 14.71
C PRO A 88 -14.79 -3.12 15.10
N ASP A 89 -15.93 -2.46 14.91
CA ASP A 89 -16.16 -1.05 15.26
C ASP A 89 -16.27 -0.81 16.77
N GLU A 90 -16.74 -1.79 17.55
CA GLU A 90 -16.74 -1.74 19.01
C GLU A 90 -15.34 -2.05 19.56
N LEU A 91 -14.65 -3.03 18.95
CA LEU A 91 -13.32 -3.49 19.39
C LEU A 91 -12.22 -2.45 19.15
N ILE A 92 -12.34 -1.59 18.13
CA ILE A 92 -11.33 -0.56 17.84
C ILE A 92 -11.30 0.54 18.91
N VAL A 93 -12.39 0.78 19.64
CA VAL A 93 -12.44 1.82 20.68
C VAL A 93 -11.43 1.54 21.81
N PRO A 94 -11.47 0.40 22.53
CA PRO A 94 -10.50 0.10 23.58
C PRO A 94 -9.08 -0.13 23.03
N ASP A 95 -8.94 -0.51 21.76
CA ASP A 95 -7.62 -0.59 21.12
C ASP A 95 -7.01 0.80 20.93
N ARG A 96 -7.81 1.79 20.49
CA ARG A 96 -7.36 3.19 20.33
C ARG A 96 -6.96 3.83 21.64
N GLU A 97 -7.62 3.51 22.75
CA GLU A 97 -7.24 4.00 24.08
C GLU A 97 -5.85 3.49 24.52
N LYS A 98 -5.38 2.38 23.97
CA LYS A 98 -4.05 1.81 24.24
C LYS A 98 -2.99 2.27 23.24
N MET A 99 -3.40 2.92 22.15
CA MET A 99 -2.47 3.42 21.14
C MET A 99 -1.84 4.73 21.63
N ARG A 100 -0.56 4.93 21.30
CA ARG A 100 0.09 6.24 21.45
C ARG A 100 -0.58 7.24 20.51
N GLU A 101 -0.72 8.48 20.96
CA GLU A 101 -1.10 9.59 20.08
C GLU A 101 -0.11 9.75 18.92
N LEU A 102 -0.61 10.20 17.78
CA LEU A 102 0.24 10.51 16.65
C LEU A 102 1.10 11.74 16.98
N PRO A 103 2.38 11.74 16.58
CA PRO A 103 3.22 12.93 16.69
C PRO A 103 2.56 14.13 16.00
N PRO A 104 2.66 15.35 16.56
CA PRO A 104 2.00 16.54 16.00
C PRO A 104 2.64 17.01 14.68
N VAL A 105 3.81 16.46 14.33
CA VAL A 105 4.50 16.75 13.08
C VAL A 105 4.00 15.79 12.02
N THR A 106 3.40 16.33 10.96
CA THR A 106 3.01 15.53 9.81
C THR A 106 4.27 15.03 9.09
N PRO A 107 4.42 13.72 8.87
CA PRO A 107 5.52 13.21 8.05
C PRO A 107 5.47 13.78 6.64
N GLU A 108 6.63 14.12 6.09
CA GLU A 108 6.75 14.36 4.65
C GLU A 108 6.52 13.05 3.89
N ALA A 109 5.44 13.00 3.10
CA ALA A 109 5.16 11.89 2.20
C ALA A 109 5.46 12.34 0.76
N VAL A 110 6.57 11.87 0.20
CA VAL A 110 6.91 12.11 -1.22
C VAL A 110 6.43 10.93 -2.05
N PHE A 111 5.47 11.17 -2.94
CA PHE A 111 5.06 10.20 -3.95
C PHE A 111 6.00 10.29 -5.16
N GLY A 112 6.82 9.26 -5.35
CA GLY A 112 7.68 9.12 -6.53
C GLY A 112 7.20 7.97 -7.41
N ASN A 113 6.84 8.27 -8.66
CA ASN A 113 6.53 7.25 -9.66
C ASN A 113 7.83 6.86 -10.39
N ALA A 114 8.35 5.67 -10.12
CA ALA A 114 9.47 5.11 -10.88
C ALA A 114 8.95 4.06 -11.85
N VAL A 115 9.01 4.35 -13.15
CA VAL A 115 8.72 3.37 -14.21
C VAL A 115 10.05 2.79 -14.68
N ARG A 116 10.17 1.45 -14.65
CA ARG A 116 11.31 0.78 -15.27
C ARG A 116 11.13 0.88 -16.79
N LEU A 117 12.03 1.62 -17.44
CA LEU A 117 12.03 1.72 -18.89
C LEU A 117 12.33 0.34 -19.51
N PRO A 118 11.69 -0.01 -20.64
CA PRO A 118 12.03 -1.20 -21.38
C PRO A 118 13.46 -1.10 -21.93
N GLU A 119 14.11 -2.23 -22.18
CA GLU A 119 15.54 -2.33 -22.50
C GLU A 119 15.98 -1.50 -23.73
N TYR A 120 15.05 -1.15 -24.61
CA TYR A 120 15.28 -0.32 -25.79
C TYR A 120 15.28 1.20 -25.52
N LEU A 121 14.95 1.67 -24.31
CA LEU A 121 15.03 3.08 -23.92
C LEU A 121 16.18 3.30 -22.93
N ARG A 122 17.21 4.05 -23.36
CA ARG A 122 18.26 4.60 -22.46
C ARG A 122 18.27 6.12 -22.54
N PHE A 123 18.27 6.78 -21.39
CA PHE A 123 18.44 8.22 -21.26
C PHE A 123 19.93 8.56 -21.27
N TRP A 124 20.36 9.45 -22.17
CA TRP A 124 21.69 10.08 -22.14
C TRP A 124 21.49 11.59 -21.98
N GLY A 125 21.50 12.06 -20.73
CA GLY A 125 21.38 13.49 -20.41
C GLY A 125 19.99 14.11 -20.62
N PRO A 126 19.80 15.37 -20.21
CA PRO A 126 18.47 15.94 -19.93
C PRO A 126 17.58 16.24 -21.14
N SER A 127 17.90 15.80 -22.36
CA SER A 127 17.11 16.20 -23.54
C SER A 127 17.08 15.22 -24.72
N VAL A 128 17.40 13.93 -24.56
CA VAL A 128 17.36 13.00 -25.72
C VAL A 128 16.72 11.65 -25.37
N VAL A 129 15.69 11.27 -26.13
CA VAL A 129 15.11 9.92 -26.19
C VAL A 129 15.30 9.38 -27.61
N CYS A 130 16.00 8.25 -27.75
CA CYS A 130 16.02 7.49 -29.00
C CYS A 130 14.82 6.53 -29.04
N LEU A 131 13.94 6.69 -30.04
CA LEU A 131 13.04 5.62 -30.49
C LEU A 131 13.77 4.84 -31.58
N GLY A 132 13.63 3.52 -31.58
CA GLY A 132 14.32 2.63 -32.52
C GLY A 132 14.16 3.07 -33.98
N ALA A 133 15.27 3.07 -34.70
CA ALA A 133 15.40 3.23 -36.16
C ALA A 133 14.81 4.51 -36.79
N GLY A 134 15.23 5.69 -36.33
CA GLY A 134 15.04 6.94 -37.09
C GLY A 134 15.24 8.20 -36.24
N TRP A 135 16.10 9.10 -36.68
CA TRP A 135 16.29 10.41 -36.05
C TRP A 135 15.11 11.32 -36.41
N GLN A 136 14.38 11.84 -35.43
CA GLN A 136 13.50 13.00 -35.61
C GLN A 136 13.77 14.01 -34.51
N SER A 137 14.10 15.24 -34.91
CA SER A 137 14.17 16.39 -34.03
C SER A 137 12.75 16.83 -33.67
N ALA A 138 12.45 16.95 -32.38
CA ALA A 138 11.28 17.71 -31.92
C ALA A 138 11.70 19.17 -31.77
N GLN A 139 10.98 20.07 -32.44
CA GLN A 139 11.03 21.52 -32.22
C GLN A 139 10.48 21.88 -30.84
#